data_AF-A0A965A220-F1
#
_entry.id   AF-A0A965A220-F1
#
_cell.length_a   1.000
_cell.length_b   1.000
_cell.length_c   1.000
_cell.angle_alpha   90.00
_cell.angle_beta   90.00
_cell.angle_gamma   90.00
#
_symmetry.space_group_name_H-M   'P 1'
#
loop_
_entity.id
_entity.type
_entity.pdbx_description
1 polymer ?
#
loop_
_entity_poly.entity_id
_entity_poly.type
_entity_poly.pdbx_seq_one_letter_code
_entity_poly.pdbx_strand_id
1 'polypeptide(L)'
;MASQKWAGEVQIVGVGWNGTQDEIDGFVSRHGLTFANVRDADGSIFASFGVAGQPAWVFQSANGSRELVLGAPSASEVAGRLAGIAG
;
A
#
# COMPACT_ATOMS: atom_id res chain seq x y z
N MET A 1 0.25 -7.35 12.34
CA MET A 1 -0.15 -6.53 11.17
C MET A 1 -0.05 -7.37 9.89
N ALA A 2 -0.73 -7.01 8.80
CA ALA A 2 -0.67 -7.76 7.54
C ALA A 2 0.77 -7.90 7.02
N SER A 3 1.59 -6.84 7.13
CA SER A 3 3.01 -6.85 6.74
C SER A 3 3.85 -7.90 7.44
N GLN A 4 3.53 -8.23 8.69
CA GLN A 4 4.23 -9.26 9.46
C GLN A 4 3.73 -10.66 9.09
N LYS A 5 2.42 -10.79 8.84
CA LYS A 5 1.80 -12.08 8.50
C LYS A 5 2.29 -12.61 7.14
N TRP A 6 2.44 -11.72 6.17
CA TRP A 6 2.78 -12.07 4.78
C TRP A 6 4.25 -11.80 4.43
N ALA A 7 5.11 -11.61 5.46
CA ALA A 7 6.52 -11.34 5.26
C ALA A 7 7.19 -12.49 4.50
N GLY A 8 7.89 -12.17 3.40
CA GLY A 8 8.53 -13.17 2.54
C GLY A 8 7.65 -13.73 1.42
N GLU A 9 6.34 -13.48 1.47
CA GLU A 9 5.38 -13.89 0.42
C GLU A 9 4.85 -12.69 -0.36
N VAL A 10 4.58 -11.57 0.32
CA VAL A 10 4.08 -10.35 -0.31
C VAL A 10 4.82 -9.14 0.23
N GLN A 11 5.26 -8.25 -0.67
CA GLN A 11 5.83 -6.96 -0.29
C GLN A 11 4.71 -5.94 -0.07
N ILE A 12 4.70 -5.31 1.11
CA ILE A 12 3.79 -4.20 1.42
C ILE A 12 4.57 -2.90 1.42
N VAL A 13 4.06 -1.90 0.69
CA VAL A 13 4.64 -0.55 0.62
C VAL A 13 3.53 0.47 0.83
N GLY A 14 3.69 1.37 1.81
CA GLY A 14 2.85 2.54 1.97
C GLY A 14 3.32 3.67 1.05
N VAL A 15 2.40 4.36 0.38
CA VAL A 15 2.72 5.48 -0.52
C VAL A 15 1.99 6.72 -0.02
N GLY A 16 2.74 7.66 0.56
CA GLY A 16 2.20 8.94 1.00
C GLY A 16 2.24 9.96 -0.14
N TRP A 17 1.07 10.49 -0.51
CA TRP A 17 0.94 11.56 -1.52
C TRP A 17 0.42 12.84 -0.87
N ASN A 18 0.90 13.99 -1.35
CA ASN A 18 0.51 15.33 -0.91
C ASN A 18 0.87 15.67 0.55
N GLY A 19 2.09 15.32 0.97
CA GLY A 19 2.67 15.70 2.27
C GLY A 19 4.18 15.93 2.20
N THR A 20 4.76 16.51 3.25
CA THR A 20 6.21 16.63 3.46
C THR A 20 6.81 15.31 3.96
N GLN A 21 8.14 15.20 3.94
CA GLN A 21 8.83 14.03 4.47
C GLN A 21 8.53 13.85 5.97
N ASP A 22 8.63 14.93 6.75
CA ASP A 22 8.40 14.91 8.19
C ASP A 22 6.96 14.49 8.57
N GLU A 23 5.96 14.88 7.76
CA GLU A 23 4.57 14.48 7.98
C GLU A 23 4.36 12.98 7.76
N ILE A 24 5.01 12.41 6.74
CA ILE A 24 4.97 10.97 6.45
C ILE A 24 5.70 10.20 7.54
N ASP A 25 6.91 10.62 7.93
CA ASP A 25 7.69 9.98 8.98
C ASP A 25 6.97 10.04 10.33
N GLY A 26 6.35 11.19 10.63
CA GLY A 26 5.50 11.36 11.80
C GLY A 26 4.29 10.41 11.78
N PHE A 27 3.63 10.22 10.63
CA PHE A 27 2.54 9.26 10.49
C PHE A 27 3.01 7.81 10.71
N VAL A 28 4.12 7.42 10.08
CA VAL A 28 4.75 6.09 10.23
C VAL A 28 5.06 5.82 11.71
N SER A 29 5.70 6.77 12.39
CA SER A 29 6.04 6.65 13.81
C SER A 29 4.80 6.57 14.70
N ARG A 30 3.79 7.41 14.47
CA ARG A 30 2.55 7.42 15.29
C ARG A 30 1.77 6.12 15.20
N HIS A 31 1.78 5.46 14.03
CA HIS A 31 1.04 4.22 13.81
C HIS A 31 1.91 2.96 13.92
N GLY A 32 3.20 3.08 14.23
CA GLY A 32 4.12 1.95 14.38
C GLY A 32 4.25 1.11 13.11
N LEU A 33 4.21 1.75 11.93
CA LEU A 33 4.31 1.04 10.66
C LEU A 33 5.74 0.53 10.47
N THR A 34 5.87 -0.76 10.20
CA THR A 34 7.17 -1.47 10.11
C THR A 34 7.53 -1.90 8.69
N PHE A 35 6.65 -1.65 7.73
CA PHE A 35 6.90 -1.90 6.31
C PHE A 35 7.43 -0.65 5.61
N ALA A 36 7.93 -0.81 4.40
CA ALA A 36 8.48 0.31 3.63
C ALA A 36 7.40 1.37 3.37
N ASN A 37 7.75 2.64 3.59
CA ASN A 37 6.88 3.78 3.26
C ASN A 37 7.67 4.74 2.36
N VAL A 38 7.04 5.19 1.28
CA VAL A 38 7.65 6.11 0.31
C VAL A 38 6.82 7.37 0.17
N ARG A 39 7.50 8.48 -0.10
CA ARG A 39 6.89 9.77 -0.40
C ARG A 39 6.76 9.92 -1.92
N ASP A 40 5.52 9.96 -2.41
CA ASP A 40 5.19 10.33 -3.78
C ASP A 40 4.98 11.84 -3.85
N ALA A 41 6.04 12.59 -4.12
CA ALA A 41 6.02 14.05 -4.01
C ALA A 41 5.21 14.72 -5.14
N ASP A 42 5.35 14.17 -6.35
CA ASP A 42 4.78 14.71 -7.59
C ASP A 42 3.54 13.93 -8.06
N GLY A 43 3.18 12.84 -7.38
CA GLY A 43 2.04 12.00 -7.72
C GLY A 43 2.34 11.00 -8.85
N SER A 44 3.60 10.83 -9.24
CA SER A 44 3.99 9.94 -10.34
C SER A 44 3.71 8.48 -10.02
N ILE A 45 3.88 8.04 -8.77
CA ILE A 45 3.54 6.68 -8.34
C ILE A 45 2.02 6.49 -8.45
N PHE A 46 1.23 7.40 -7.86
CA PHE A 46 -0.23 7.37 -7.94
C PHE A 46 -0.73 7.31 -9.39
N ALA A 47 -0.20 8.17 -10.25
CA ALA A 47 -0.54 8.22 -11.67
C ALA A 47 -0.23 6.89 -12.38
N SER A 48 0.93 6.28 -12.11
CA SER A 48 1.32 5.00 -12.73
C SER A 48 0.38 3.84 -12.37
N PHE A 49 -0.18 3.87 -11.16
CA PHE A 49 -1.15 2.89 -10.68
C PHE A 49 -2.60 3.26 -10.99
N GLY A 50 -2.85 4.42 -11.63
CA GLY A 50 -4.20 4.89 -11.93
C GLY A 50 -4.99 5.32 -10.69
N VAL A 51 -4.30 5.67 -9.61
CA VAL A 51 -4.92 6.10 -8.35
C VAL A 51 -5.25 7.58 -8.45
N ALA A 52 -6.54 7.92 -8.51
CA ALA A 52 -7.01 9.30 -8.60
C ALA A 52 -7.09 10.02 -7.23
N GLY A 53 -7.03 9.27 -6.13
CA GLY A 53 -7.11 9.83 -4.78
C GLY A 53 -7.03 8.77 -3.69
N GLN A 54 -6.63 9.19 -2.49
CA GLN A 54 -6.55 8.36 -1.30
C GLN A 54 -7.86 8.43 -0.47
N PRO A 55 -8.20 7.38 0.32
CA PRO A 55 -7.47 6.11 0.46
C PRO A 55 -7.68 5.19 -0.75
N ALA A 56 -6.64 4.43 -1.11
CA ALA A 56 -6.69 3.44 -2.18
C ALA A 56 -5.69 2.30 -1.89
N TRP A 57 -5.96 1.14 -2.47
CA TRP A 57 -5.14 -0.06 -2.36
C TRP A 57 -4.88 -0.64 -3.74
N VAL A 58 -3.65 -1.07 -3.99
CA VAL A 58 -3.27 -1.78 -5.21
C VAL A 58 -2.74 -3.15 -4.83
N PHE A 59 -3.35 -4.19 -5.40
CA PHE A 59 -2.90 -5.57 -5.25
C PHE A 59 -2.27 -6.00 -6.57
N GLN A 60 -0.99 -6.35 -6.54
CA GLN A 60 -0.20 -6.70 -7.71
C GLN A 60 0.36 -8.12 -7.51
N SER A 61 -0.01 -9.04 -8.39
CA SER A 61 0.55 -10.40 -8.39
C SER A 61 1.85 -10.48 -9.19
N ALA A 62 2.64 -11.51 -8.91
CA ALA A 62 3.92 -11.78 -9.58
C ALA A 62 3.79 -11.98 -11.10
N ASN A 63 2.61 -12.40 -11.58
CA ASN A 63 2.31 -12.57 -13.02
C ASN A 63 1.97 -11.26 -13.75
N GLY A 64 2.00 -10.10 -13.07
CA GLY A 64 1.71 -8.79 -13.65
C GLY A 64 0.25 -8.35 -13.58
N SER A 65 -0.68 -9.18 -13.11
CA SER A 65 -2.07 -8.75 -12.88
C SER A 65 -2.19 -7.76 -11.72
N ARG A 66 -3.05 -6.74 -11.88
CA ARG A 66 -3.26 -5.68 -10.89
C ARG A 66 -4.74 -5.46 -10.61
N GLU A 67 -5.07 -5.24 -9.35
CA GLU A 67 -6.40 -4.81 -8.89
C GLU A 67 -6.26 -3.49 -8.12
N LEU A 68 -7.01 -2.46 -8.53
CA LEU A 68 -7.15 -1.20 -7.82
C LEU A 68 -8.46 -1.19 -7.03
N VAL A 69 -8.37 -0.96 -5.72
CA VAL A 69 -9.51 -0.80 -4.83
C VAL A 69 -9.49 0.61 -4.27
N LEU A 70 -10.49 1.40 -4.61
CA LEU A 70 -10.69 2.74 -4.03
C LEU A 70 -11.37 2.60 -2.66
N GLY A 71 -10.97 3.46 -1.72
CA GLY A 71 -11.47 3.43 -0.35
C GLY A 71 -10.61 2.58 0.59
N ALA A 72 -11.19 2.21 1.73
CA ALA A 72 -10.57 1.40 2.77
C ALA A 72 -11.29 0.05 2.89
N PRO A 73 -10.84 -1.01 2.19
CA PRO A 73 -11.42 -2.34 2.33
C PRO A 73 -11.23 -2.87 3.76
N SER A 74 -12.14 -3.76 4.17
CA SER A 74 -12.05 -4.44 5.47
C SER A 74 -10.83 -5.36 5.55
N ALA A 75 -10.42 -5.72 6.78
CA ALA A 75 -9.27 -6.59 6.98
C ALA A 75 -9.43 -7.98 6.33
N SER A 76 -10.66 -8.52 6.29
CA SER A 76 -10.96 -9.79 5.62
C SER A 76 -10.85 -9.68 4.10
N GLU A 77 -11.31 -8.56 3.52
CA GLU A 77 -11.16 -8.28 2.09
C GLU A 77 -9.70 -8.13 1.67
N VAL A 78 -8.89 -7.45 2.49
CA VAL A 78 -7.44 -7.35 2.27
C VAL A 78 -6.80 -8.73 2.37
N ALA A 79 -7.12 -9.51 3.40
CA ALA A 79 -6.53 -10.84 3.60
C ALA A 79 -6.86 -11.81 2.44
N GLY A 80 -8.09 -11.78 1.94
CA GLY A 80 -8.49 -12.61 0.79
C GLY A 80 -7.73 -12.25 -0.49
N ARG A 81 -7.52 -10.95 -0.74
CA ARG A 81 -6.73 -10.50 -1.90
C ARG A 81 -5.26 -10.84 -1.77
N LEU A 82 -4.67 -10.67 -0.58
CA LEU A 82 -3.29 -11.07 -0.30
C LEU A 82 -3.09 -12.57 -0.54
N ALA A 83 -4.02 -13.41 -0.09
CA ALA A 83 -3.98 -14.85 -0.36
C ALA A 83 -4.07 -15.19 -1.86
N GLY A 84 -4.75 -14.35 -2.66
CA GLY A 84 -4.85 -14.53 -4.11
C GLY A 84 -3.60 -14.10 -4.89
N ILE A 85 -2.72 -13.30 -4.30
CA ILE A 85 -1.48 -12.82 -4.95
C ILE A 85 -0.20 -13.41 -4.35
N ALA A 86 -0.30 -14.05 -3.18
CA ALA A 86 0.81 -14.78 -2.56
C ALA A 86 1.10 -16.06 -3.36
N GLY A 87 2.33 -16.17 -3.88
CA GLY A 87 2.81 -17.25 -4.74
C GLY A 87 4.00 -16.80 -5.59
#